data_AF-A0A523VJJ6-F1
#
_entry.id   AF-A0A523VJJ6-F1
#
_cell.length_a   1.000
_cell.length_b   1.000
_cell.length_c   1.000
_cell.angle_alpha   90.00
_cell.angle_beta   90.00
_cell.angle_gamma   90.00
#
_symmetry.space_group_name_H-M   'P 1'
#
loop_
_entity.id
_entity.type
_entity.pdbx_description
1 polymer ?
#
loop_
_entity_poly.entity_id
_entity_poly.type
_entity_poly.pdbx_seq_one_letter_code
_entity_poly.pdbx_strand_id
1 'polypeptide(L)'
;MTGRTGSAQRGAYEEVELVEAVQLCDPRGRLLPASVGWSRRPLHTCNLKGHWPRKKRWNYWCVSSDKCLFSVTLANIDYVGLAFAYFLEYETNRFIEQTVMVPLGRGCSLPDTVSGDVSFEHSAMNLSFAEDQGRTLIRVDSPAFGGTTLSAELRVEHPKDHETLNVVIPWSEDRFNFTSKQNCLPATGTVSIGDQTFDFAPGSAFACLDYGRGIWRYSTSWNWASFSGTQNGRSIGLNLGGTWTDGTGLTENAICVDGRISKLSEDARFVYDRSDFMKPWALKTQTSERV
;
A
#
# COMPACT_ATOMS: atom_id res chain seq x y z
N MET A 1 32.75 21.64 31.27
CA MET A 1 32.86 20.33 30.58
C MET A 1 31.75 20.24 29.56
N THR A 2 32.11 20.48 28.30
CA THR A 2 31.24 20.42 27.13
C THR A 2 31.08 18.97 26.69
N GLY A 3 29.92 18.37 26.96
CA GLY A 3 29.51 17.09 26.38
C GLY A 3 28.79 17.30 25.06
N ARG A 4 29.54 17.32 23.95
CA ARG A 4 28.98 17.16 22.60
C ARG A 4 28.53 15.70 22.46
N THR A 5 27.23 15.44 22.55
CA THR A 5 26.65 14.22 21.97
C THR A 5 26.60 14.43 20.46
N GLY A 6 27.65 13.98 19.77
CA GLY A 6 27.61 13.90 18.31
C GLY A 6 26.53 12.91 17.91
N SER A 7 25.45 13.40 17.30
CA SER A 7 24.61 12.54 16.47
C SER A 7 25.50 12.11 15.30
N ALA A 8 25.95 10.86 15.32
CA ALA A 8 26.52 10.27 14.11
C ALA A 8 25.48 10.46 12.99
N GLN A 9 25.82 11.23 11.96
CA GLN A 9 25.06 11.21 10.71
C GLN A 9 25.07 9.76 10.24
N ARG A 10 23.98 9.03 10.47
CA ARG A 10 23.81 7.72 9.85
C ARG A 10 23.72 8.00 8.36
N GLY A 11 24.71 7.55 7.58
CA GLY A 11 24.65 7.63 6.13
C GLY A 11 23.47 6.83 5.57
N ALA A 12 23.25 6.92 4.26
CA ALA A 12 22.27 6.09 3.58
C ALA A 12 22.49 4.60 3.91
N TYR A 13 21.40 3.86 4.07
CA TYR A 13 21.43 2.43 4.29
C TYR A 13 21.95 1.69 3.05
N GLU A 14 22.66 0.60 3.28
CA GLU A 14 23.00 -0.37 2.23
C GLU A 14 21.92 -1.44 2.20
N GLU A 15 20.96 -1.31 1.28
CA GLU A 15 19.84 -2.24 1.14
C GLU A 15 20.07 -3.24 -0.01
N VAL A 16 19.96 -4.53 0.31
CA VAL A 16 20.13 -5.62 -0.68
C VAL A 16 18.95 -5.67 -1.65
N GLU A 17 19.23 -5.55 -2.95
CA GLU A 17 18.25 -5.81 -4.00
C GLU A 17 18.17 -7.32 -4.30
N LEU A 18 16.99 -7.90 -4.18
CA LEU A 18 16.68 -9.28 -4.51
C LEU A 18 16.27 -9.39 -5.98
N VAL A 19 16.79 -10.41 -6.65
CA VAL A 19 16.54 -10.68 -8.09
C VAL A 19 15.96 -12.07 -8.34
N GLU A 20 15.85 -12.90 -7.31
CA GLU A 20 15.29 -14.26 -7.38
C GLU A 20 14.06 -14.40 -6.49
N ALA A 21 13.14 -15.29 -6.88
CA ALA A 21 11.94 -15.59 -6.09
C ALA A 21 12.31 -16.21 -4.74
N VAL A 22 11.60 -15.84 -3.68
CA VAL A 22 11.94 -16.24 -2.31
C VAL A 22 10.69 -16.48 -1.45
N GLN A 23 10.78 -17.43 -0.50
CA GLN A 23 9.78 -17.59 0.55
C GLN A 23 10.04 -16.58 1.66
N LEU A 24 8.98 -15.96 2.18
CA LEU A 24 9.11 -15.01 3.28
C LEU A 24 9.50 -15.70 4.59
N CYS A 25 8.97 -16.91 4.83
CA CYS A 25 9.13 -17.63 6.10
C CYS A 25 9.78 -19.00 5.93
N ASP A 26 10.51 -19.43 6.96
CA ASP A 26 10.92 -20.82 7.17
C ASP A 26 9.69 -21.74 7.48
N PRO A 27 9.84 -23.08 7.48
CA PRO A 27 8.73 -24.00 7.79
C PRO A 27 8.09 -23.83 9.19
N ARG A 28 8.77 -23.13 10.11
CA ARG A 28 8.31 -22.80 11.46
C ARG A 28 7.55 -21.46 11.50
N GLY A 29 7.51 -20.70 10.41
CA GLY A 29 6.84 -19.40 10.34
C GLY A 29 7.70 -18.22 10.80
N ARG A 30 9.03 -18.39 10.87
CA ARG A 30 9.97 -17.31 11.18
C ARG A 30 10.52 -16.69 9.90
N LEU A 31 10.88 -15.42 9.94
CA LEU A 31 11.47 -14.71 8.81
C LEU A 31 12.70 -15.45 8.27
N LEU A 32 12.71 -15.71 6.97
CA LEU A 32 13.87 -16.30 6.31
C LEU A 32 14.92 -15.19 6.09
N PRO A 33 16.16 -15.30 6.61
CA PRO A 33 17.17 -14.25 6.42
C PRO A 33 17.43 -13.89 4.95
N ALA A 34 17.39 -14.88 4.06
CA ALA A 34 17.55 -14.68 2.61
C ALA A 34 16.40 -13.90 1.95
N SER A 35 15.27 -13.73 2.63
CA SER A 35 14.13 -12.93 2.14
C SER A 35 14.23 -11.44 2.50
N VAL A 36 15.21 -11.06 3.33
CA VAL A 36 15.41 -9.69 3.79
C VAL A 36 16.10 -8.88 2.71
N GLY A 37 15.39 -7.89 2.18
CA GLY A 37 15.85 -7.04 1.10
C GLY A 37 14.68 -6.33 0.44
N TRP A 38 14.94 -5.71 -0.71
CA TRP A 38 13.92 -5.09 -1.55
C TRP A 38 14.03 -5.60 -2.99
N SER A 39 13.00 -5.43 -3.81
CA SER A 39 13.03 -5.82 -5.23
C SER A 39 12.14 -4.92 -6.09
N ARG A 40 12.49 -4.83 -7.38
CA ARG A 40 11.76 -4.07 -8.41
C ARG A 40 10.48 -4.74 -8.90
N ARG A 41 10.27 -6.00 -8.52
CA ARG A 41 9.10 -6.82 -8.88
C ARG A 41 8.69 -7.67 -7.68
N PRO A 42 7.44 -8.11 -7.56
CA PRO A 42 7.02 -9.00 -6.50
C PRO A 42 7.71 -10.37 -6.61
N LEU A 43 8.71 -10.62 -5.75
CA LEU A 43 9.48 -11.87 -5.73
C LEU A 43 9.14 -12.76 -4.53
N HIS A 44 8.44 -12.23 -3.54
CA HIS A 44 8.13 -12.94 -2.30
C HIS A 44 6.83 -13.74 -2.40
N THR A 45 6.90 -15.01 -2.00
CA THR A 45 5.72 -15.76 -1.55
C THR A 45 5.57 -15.55 -0.05
N CYS A 46 4.52 -14.85 0.37
CA CYS A 46 4.28 -14.46 1.75
C CYS A 46 3.60 -15.58 2.56
N ASN A 47 4.27 -16.73 2.67
CA ASN A 47 3.83 -17.97 3.32
C ASN A 47 3.73 -17.86 4.86
N LEU A 48 2.98 -16.88 5.38
CA LEU A 48 2.81 -16.64 6.81
C LEU A 48 2.17 -17.85 7.49
N LYS A 49 2.81 -18.35 8.56
CA LYS A 49 2.36 -19.52 9.31
C LYS A 49 2.56 -19.32 10.80
N GLY A 50 1.65 -19.87 11.61
CA GLY A 50 1.71 -19.73 13.07
C GLY A 50 1.33 -18.32 13.52
N HIS A 51 1.90 -17.89 14.65
CA HIS A 51 1.75 -16.55 15.22
C HIS A 51 0.30 -16.08 15.42
N TRP A 52 -0.66 -16.99 15.57
CA TRP A 52 -2.03 -16.60 15.88
C TRP A 52 -2.08 -15.87 17.23
N PRO A 53 -2.77 -14.73 17.38
CA PRO A 53 -3.61 -14.01 16.41
C PRO A 53 -2.93 -12.71 15.88
N ARG A 54 -1.73 -12.82 15.31
CA ARG A 54 -0.85 -11.68 14.99
C ARG A 54 -0.58 -11.48 13.51
N LYS A 55 -1.03 -12.38 12.64
CA LYS A 55 -0.82 -12.21 11.20
C LYS A 55 -1.72 -11.08 10.72
N LYS A 56 -1.15 -10.14 9.97
CA LYS A 56 -1.86 -9.06 9.31
C LYS A 56 -1.65 -9.19 7.80
N ARG A 57 -2.75 -9.22 7.08
CA ARG A 57 -2.79 -9.32 5.62
C ARG A 57 -3.74 -8.25 5.10
N TRP A 58 -3.33 -7.46 4.11
CA TRP A 58 -4.24 -6.54 3.43
C TRP A 58 -3.84 -6.30 1.98
N ASN A 59 -4.85 -6.00 1.18
CA ASN A 59 -4.72 -5.42 -0.15
C ASN A 59 -5.54 -4.14 -0.14
N TYR A 60 -4.87 -2.99 -0.20
CA TYR A 60 -5.48 -1.68 -0.35
C TYR A 60 -5.24 -1.20 -1.78
N TRP A 61 -6.31 -0.92 -2.50
CA TRP A 61 -6.26 -0.23 -3.78
C TRP A 61 -6.86 1.15 -3.63
N CYS A 62 -6.21 2.15 -4.19
CA CYS A 62 -6.74 3.50 -4.31
C CYS A 62 -6.59 3.97 -5.73
N VAL A 63 -7.68 4.46 -6.32
CA VAL A 63 -7.72 5.08 -7.63
C VAL A 63 -8.11 6.54 -7.46
N SER A 64 -7.29 7.43 -7.99
CA SER A 64 -7.48 8.87 -7.91
C SER A 64 -7.52 9.47 -9.31
N SER A 65 -8.41 10.43 -9.52
CA SER A 65 -8.46 11.30 -10.71
C SER A 65 -8.30 12.76 -10.30
N ASP A 66 -8.61 13.70 -11.20
CA ASP A 66 -8.71 15.13 -10.95
C ASP A 66 -10.00 15.54 -10.20
N LYS A 67 -11.00 14.66 -10.14
CA LYS A 67 -12.33 14.95 -9.56
C LYS A 67 -12.59 14.21 -8.26
N CYS A 68 -12.09 12.98 -8.13
CA CYS A 68 -12.39 12.15 -6.97
C CYS A 68 -11.32 11.10 -6.69
N LEU A 69 -11.45 10.49 -5.51
CA LEU A 69 -10.68 9.35 -5.06
C LEU A 69 -11.64 8.24 -4.63
N PHE A 70 -11.40 7.03 -5.10
CA PHE A 70 -12.04 5.83 -4.59
C PHE A 70 -10.97 4.86 -4.08
N SER A 71 -11.13 4.34 -2.86
CA SER A 71 -10.28 3.26 -2.36
C SER A 71 -11.08 2.12 -1.79
N VAL A 72 -10.50 0.94 -1.88
CA VAL A 72 -11.07 -0.30 -1.37
C VAL A 72 -9.98 -1.16 -0.75
N THR A 73 -10.28 -1.72 0.42
CA THR A 73 -9.38 -2.59 1.17
C THR A 73 -10.06 -3.88 1.51
N LEU A 74 -9.35 -4.99 1.34
CA LEU A 74 -9.63 -6.21 2.07
C LEU A 74 -8.47 -6.52 3.01
N ALA A 75 -8.77 -6.67 4.29
CA ALA A 75 -7.80 -7.05 5.31
C ALA A 75 -8.28 -8.27 6.11
N ASN A 76 -7.32 -9.09 6.52
CA ASN A 76 -7.51 -10.19 7.45
C ASN A 76 -6.39 -10.12 8.49
N ILE A 77 -6.77 -9.80 9.73
CA ILE A 77 -5.86 -9.67 10.87
C ILE A 77 -6.02 -10.86 11.82
N ASP A 78 -6.18 -12.05 11.27
CA ASP A 78 -6.43 -13.32 11.97
C ASP A 78 -7.84 -13.38 12.59
N TYR A 79 -8.10 -12.64 13.66
CA TYR A 79 -9.35 -12.74 14.43
C TYR A 79 -10.50 -11.89 13.86
N VAL A 80 -10.18 -10.95 12.96
CA VAL A 80 -11.15 -10.09 12.26
C VAL A 80 -10.75 -9.97 10.79
N GLY A 81 -11.75 -10.10 9.91
CA GLY A 81 -11.67 -9.61 8.53
C GLY A 81 -12.33 -8.25 8.43
N LEU A 82 -11.81 -7.41 7.55
CA LEU A 82 -12.29 -6.05 7.34
C LEU A 82 -12.30 -5.77 5.83
N ALA A 83 -13.49 -5.54 5.30
CA ALA A 83 -13.68 -4.96 3.97
C ALA A 83 -14.05 -3.49 4.14
N PHE A 84 -13.35 -2.61 3.44
CA PHE A 84 -13.51 -1.17 3.58
C PHE A 84 -13.58 -0.51 2.21
N ALA A 85 -14.53 0.39 2.01
CA ALA A 85 -14.62 1.23 0.82
C ALA A 85 -14.68 2.70 1.26
N TYR A 86 -14.06 3.57 0.47
CA TYR A 86 -13.88 5.00 0.73
C TYR A 86 -14.07 5.75 -0.58
N PHE A 87 -14.83 6.83 -0.54
CA PHE A 87 -15.01 7.75 -1.66
C PHE A 87 -14.88 9.20 -1.20
N LEU A 88 -14.13 10.00 -1.94
CA LEU A 88 -13.99 11.44 -1.73
C LEU A 88 -14.13 12.18 -3.07
N GLU A 89 -15.11 13.07 -3.16
CA GLU A 89 -15.26 14.02 -4.26
C GLU A 89 -14.62 15.35 -3.86
N TYR A 90 -13.70 15.86 -4.67
CA TYR A 90 -12.89 17.02 -4.27
C TYR A 90 -13.66 18.34 -4.34
N GLU A 91 -14.52 18.51 -5.35
CA GLU A 91 -15.25 19.78 -5.56
C GLU A 91 -16.20 20.07 -4.40
N THR A 92 -16.91 19.05 -3.92
CA THR A 92 -17.91 19.18 -2.87
C THR A 92 -17.38 18.81 -1.48
N ASN A 93 -16.18 18.22 -1.41
CA ASN A 93 -15.66 17.49 -0.24
C ASN A 93 -16.62 16.39 0.26
N ARG A 94 -17.49 15.86 -0.62
CA ARG A 94 -18.38 14.77 -0.25
C ARG A 94 -17.55 13.55 0.06
N PHE A 95 -17.70 13.07 1.29
CA PHE A 95 -16.97 11.95 1.84
C PHE A 95 -17.92 10.84 2.27
N ILE A 96 -17.69 9.62 1.79
CA ILE A 96 -18.44 8.43 2.19
C ILE A 96 -17.47 7.29 2.46
N GLU A 97 -17.68 6.58 3.55
CA GLU A 97 -16.96 5.34 3.85
C GLU A 97 -17.92 4.25 4.32
N GLN A 98 -17.51 3.01 4.14
CA GLN A 98 -18.21 1.84 4.66
C GLN A 98 -17.20 0.80 5.11
N THR A 99 -17.38 0.30 6.33
CA THR A 99 -16.60 -0.81 6.88
C THR A 99 -17.52 -2.01 7.15
N VAL A 100 -17.14 -3.19 6.65
CA VAL A 100 -17.75 -4.46 6.99
C VAL A 100 -16.71 -5.29 7.76
N MET A 101 -17.01 -5.60 9.02
CA MET A 101 -16.18 -6.46 9.85
C MET A 101 -16.80 -7.84 9.99
N VAL A 102 -15.98 -8.87 9.85
CA VAL A 102 -16.40 -10.27 9.95
C VAL A 102 -15.51 -11.02 10.94
N PRO A 103 -16.07 -11.89 11.79
CA PRO A 103 -15.27 -12.69 12.72
C PRO A 103 -14.38 -13.65 11.93
N LEU A 104 -13.14 -13.82 12.40
CA LEU A 104 -12.16 -14.79 11.89
C LEU A 104 -11.87 -14.68 10.38
N GLY A 105 -12.10 -13.51 9.79
CA GLY A 105 -11.91 -13.30 8.36
C GLY A 105 -12.86 -14.10 7.46
N ARG A 106 -14.04 -14.49 7.96
CA ARG A 106 -15.03 -15.26 7.19
C ARG A 106 -15.35 -14.56 5.86
N GLY A 107 -15.24 -15.30 4.76
CA GLY A 107 -15.49 -14.79 3.42
C GLY A 107 -14.31 -14.03 2.80
N CYS A 108 -13.22 -13.78 3.53
CA CYS A 108 -12.02 -13.15 2.97
C CYS A 108 -11.13 -14.19 2.27
N SER A 109 -10.86 -14.01 0.99
CA SER A 109 -9.80 -14.70 0.26
C SER A 109 -8.64 -13.74 0.01
N LEU A 110 -7.49 -13.99 0.65
CA LEU A 110 -6.27 -13.19 0.51
C LEU A 110 -5.07 -14.13 0.30
N PRO A 111 -4.54 -14.23 -0.94
CA PRO A 111 -3.43 -15.11 -1.26
C PRO A 111 -2.10 -14.57 -0.73
N ASP A 112 -1.11 -15.46 -0.75
CA ASP A 112 0.26 -15.22 -0.28
C ASP A 112 1.13 -14.48 -1.30
N THR A 113 0.68 -14.38 -2.56
CA THR A 113 1.37 -13.63 -3.61
C THR A 113 0.67 -12.30 -3.88
N VAL A 114 1.40 -11.34 -4.45
CA VAL A 114 0.87 -10.01 -4.78
C VAL A 114 -0.14 -10.07 -5.92
N SER A 115 0.13 -10.90 -6.94
CA SER A 115 -0.70 -11.09 -8.13
C SER A 115 -1.78 -12.18 -7.96
N GLY A 116 -2.17 -12.49 -6.73
CA GLY A 116 -3.19 -13.49 -6.49
C GLY A 116 -4.57 -12.84 -6.38
N ASP A 117 -5.59 -13.54 -6.89
CA ASP A 117 -6.97 -13.06 -6.84
C ASP A 117 -7.47 -12.90 -5.40
N VAL A 118 -8.10 -11.76 -5.14
CA VAL A 118 -8.69 -11.39 -3.86
C VAL A 118 -10.19 -11.37 -4.01
N SER A 119 -10.91 -11.90 -3.04
CA SER A 119 -12.38 -11.81 -3.01
C SER A 119 -12.90 -11.71 -1.60
N PHE A 120 -14.04 -11.03 -1.48
CA PHE A 120 -14.84 -11.00 -0.27
C PHE A 120 -16.32 -10.94 -0.62
N GLU A 121 -17.08 -11.87 -0.05
CA GLU A 121 -18.51 -11.99 -0.25
C GLU A 121 -19.25 -11.77 1.08
N HIS A 122 -20.14 -10.78 1.08
CA HIS A 122 -20.99 -10.46 2.22
C HIS A 122 -22.23 -9.69 1.76
N SER A 123 -23.35 -9.86 2.48
CA SER A 123 -24.62 -9.19 2.13
C SER A 123 -24.53 -7.67 2.12
N ALA A 124 -23.60 -7.09 2.88
CA ALA A 124 -23.39 -5.65 2.97
C ALA A 124 -22.34 -5.09 2.00
N MET A 125 -21.46 -5.93 1.46
CA MET A 125 -20.42 -5.52 0.51
C MET A 125 -19.82 -6.76 -0.16
N ASN A 126 -19.73 -6.75 -1.48
CA ASN A 126 -18.93 -7.70 -2.23
C ASN A 126 -17.78 -6.94 -2.88
N LEU A 127 -16.58 -7.53 -2.88
CA LEU A 127 -15.46 -6.98 -3.61
C LEU A 127 -14.59 -8.10 -4.19
N SER A 128 -13.93 -7.81 -5.31
CA SER A 128 -12.93 -8.69 -5.90
C SER A 128 -11.83 -7.90 -6.60
N PHE A 129 -10.60 -8.43 -6.53
CA PHE A 129 -9.46 -8.02 -7.32
C PHE A 129 -9.02 -9.24 -8.12
N ALA A 130 -9.21 -9.21 -9.44
CA ALA A 130 -8.88 -10.33 -10.32
C ALA A 130 -7.75 -9.92 -11.27
N GLU A 131 -6.71 -10.74 -11.37
CA GLU A 131 -5.65 -10.54 -12.36
C GLU A 131 -6.09 -11.08 -13.72
N ASP A 132 -5.99 -10.25 -14.76
CA ASP A 132 -6.30 -10.60 -16.14
C ASP A 132 -5.27 -9.98 -17.09
N GLN A 133 -4.39 -10.81 -17.66
CA GLN A 133 -3.48 -10.44 -18.75
C GLN A 133 -2.71 -9.12 -18.56
N GLY A 134 -2.10 -8.91 -17.38
CA GLY A 134 -1.37 -7.68 -17.07
C GLY A 134 -2.27 -6.53 -16.62
N ARG A 135 -3.45 -6.84 -16.09
CA ARG A 135 -4.39 -5.90 -15.51
C ARG A 135 -4.94 -6.44 -14.20
N THR A 136 -5.23 -5.57 -13.26
CA THR A 136 -6.09 -5.90 -12.11
C THR A 136 -7.47 -5.32 -12.35
N LEU A 137 -8.49 -6.17 -12.31
CA LEU A 137 -9.89 -5.79 -12.37
C LEU A 137 -10.44 -5.73 -10.95
N ILE A 138 -10.80 -4.52 -10.53
CA ILE A 138 -11.35 -4.22 -9.21
C ILE A 138 -12.86 -4.06 -9.36
N ARG A 139 -13.62 -4.87 -8.62
CA ARG A 139 -15.07 -4.73 -8.51
C ARG A 139 -15.49 -4.56 -7.07
N VAL A 140 -16.44 -3.67 -6.83
CA VAL A 140 -17.03 -3.45 -5.50
C VAL A 140 -18.50 -3.14 -5.66
N ASP A 141 -19.35 -3.86 -4.92
CA ASP A 141 -20.78 -3.60 -4.85
C ASP A 141 -21.22 -3.51 -3.39
N SER A 142 -22.05 -2.53 -3.08
CA SER A 142 -22.68 -2.41 -1.75
C SER A 142 -24.10 -1.85 -1.89
N PRO A 143 -25.11 -2.42 -1.21
CA PRO A 143 -26.46 -1.90 -1.23
C PRO A 143 -26.67 -0.67 -0.34
N ALA A 144 -25.71 -0.29 0.50
CA ALA A 144 -25.88 0.73 1.54
C ALA A 144 -24.60 1.55 1.82
N PHE A 145 -23.95 2.04 0.77
CA PHE A 145 -22.82 2.95 0.82
C PHE A 145 -23.31 4.41 0.94
N GLY A 146 -23.16 5.01 2.13
CA GLY A 146 -23.68 6.36 2.39
C GLY A 146 -25.21 6.47 2.28
N GLY A 147 -25.93 5.37 2.55
CA GLY A 147 -27.39 5.30 2.43
C GLY A 147 -27.92 5.02 1.02
N THR A 148 -27.05 4.75 0.05
CA THR A 148 -27.43 4.39 -1.33
C THR A 148 -26.58 3.23 -1.87
N THR A 149 -26.77 2.82 -3.12
CA THR A 149 -25.99 1.76 -3.75
C THR A 149 -24.62 2.25 -4.20
N LEU A 150 -23.61 1.41 -4.07
CA LEU A 150 -22.30 1.54 -4.70
C LEU A 150 -22.14 0.42 -5.72
N SER A 151 -21.67 0.77 -6.92
CA SER A 151 -21.12 -0.18 -7.88
C SER A 151 -19.87 0.42 -8.50
N ALA A 152 -18.74 -0.26 -8.38
CA ALA A 152 -17.46 0.15 -8.92
C ALA A 152 -16.89 -0.94 -9.81
N GLU A 153 -16.45 -0.57 -11.01
CA GLU A 153 -15.64 -1.44 -11.88
C GLU A 153 -14.46 -0.63 -12.40
N LEU A 154 -13.28 -0.94 -11.89
CA LEU A 154 -12.03 -0.25 -12.20
C LEU A 154 -11.02 -1.25 -12.78
N ARG A 155 -10.31 -0.83 -13.83
CA ARG A 155 -9.24 -1.57 -14.47
C ARG A 155 -7.94 -0.84 -14.20
N VAL A 156 -7.01 -1.53 -13.57
CA VAL A 156 -5.64 -1.06 -13.34
C VAL A 156 -4.74 -1.76 -14.33
N GLU A 157 -4.08 -1.00 -15.20
CA GLU A 157 -3.11 -1.54 -16.13
C GLU A 157 -1.76 -1.73 -15.43
N HIS A 158 -1.06 -2.83 -15.73
CA HIS A 158 0.34 -3.06 -15.35
C HIS A 158 1.22 -2.90 -16.58
N PRO A 159 1.75 -1.70 -16.87
CA PRO A 159 2.60 -1.50 -18.03
C PRO A 159 3.79 -2.46 -18.02
N LYS A 160 4.16 -2.95 -19.20
CA LYS A 160 5.32 -3.81 -19.36
C LYS A 160 6.55 -3.11 -18.79
N ASP A 161 7.33 -3.85 -18.00
CA ASP A 161 8.56 -3.38 -17.36
C ASP A 161 8.37 -2.29 -16.30
N HIS A 162 7.13 -2.00 -15.87
CA HIS A 162 6.85 -1.16 -14.71
C HIS A 162 7.40 -1.81 -13.44
N GLU A 163 8.28 -1.10 -12.76
CA GLU A 163 8.90 -1.53 -11.52
C GLU A 163 8.05 -1.10 -10.32
N THR A 164 8.08 -1.92 -9.28
CA THR A 164 7.33 -1.72 -8.04
C THR A 164 8.29 -1.81 -6.86
N LEU A 165 7.98 -1.13 -5.77
CA LEU A 165 8.77 -1.23 -4.55
C LEU A 165 8.25 -2.39 -3.72
N ASN A 166 9.05 -3.45 -3.59
CA ASN A 166 8.73 -4.60 -2.76
C ASN A 166 9.80 -4.71 -1.68
N VAL A 167 9.44 -4.78 -0.41
CA VAL A 167 10.45 -4.74 0.67
C VAL A 167 9.99 -5.50 1.90
N VAL A 168 10.95 -6.14 2.56
CA VAL A 168 10.78 -6.72 3.88
C VAL A 168 11.36 -5.78 4.93
N ILE A 169 10.57 -5.44 5.93
CA ILE A 169 10.99 -4.70 7.13
C ILE A 169 11.19 -5.70 8.28
N PRO A 170 12.44 -6.00 8.69
CA PRO A 170 12.74 -7.05 9.66
C PRO A 170 12.93 -6.48 11.06
N TRP A 171 11.89 -6.48 11.91
CA TRP A 171 12.07 -6.07 13.30
C TRP A 171 12.70 -7.16 14.18
N SER A 172 12.45 -8.44 13.84
CA SER A 172 13.06 -9.64 14.42
C SER A 172 12.65 -10.86 13.58
N GLU A 173 13.21 -12.05 13.86
CA GLU A 173 12.78 -13.30 13.19
C GLU A 173 11.27 -13.59 13.34
N ASP A 174 10.65 -13.15 14.44
CA ASP A 174 9.21 -13.36 14.71
C ASP A 174 8.33 -12.13 14.42
N ARG A 175 8.92 -11.02 13.98
CA ARG A 175 8.18 -9.78 13.69
C ARG A 175 8.75 -9.08 12.47
N PHE A 176 7.95 -9.01 11.43
CA PHE A 176 8.34 -8.47 10.14
C PHE A 176 7.12 -8.09 9.32
N ASN A 177 7.33 -7.27 8.30
CA ASN A 177 6.32 -6.96 7.30
C ASN A 177 6.94 -7.03 5.91
N PHE A 178 6.31 -7.78 5.01
CA PHE A 178 6.51 -7.59 3.58
C PHE A 178 5.47 -6.61 3.05
N THR A 179 5.89 -5.70 2.19
CA THR A 179 4.98 -4.86 1.41
C THR A 179 5.30 -4.90 -0.07
N SER A 180 4.27 -4.72 -0.90
CA SER A 180 4.40 -4.29 -2.29
C SER A 180 3.68 -2.95 -2.42
N LYS A 181 4.44 -1.91 -2.76
CA LYS A 181 3.95 -0.57 -3.05
C LYS A 181 4.05 -0.36 -4.55
N GLN A 182 2.90 -0.24 -5.18
CA GLN A 182 2.80 -0.02 -6.63
C GLN A 182 2.12 1.31 -6.84
N ASN A 183 2.79 2.24 -7.49
CA ASN A 183 2.25 3.56 -7.80
C ASN A 183 2.34 3.80 -9.30
N CYS A 184 1.77 4.91 -9.76
CA CYS A 184 1.78 5.34 -11.15
C CYS A 184 1.12 4.36 -12.12
N LEU A 185 0.28 3.45 -11.64
CA LEU A 185 -0.43 2.50 -12.50
C LEU A 185 -1.59 3.21 -13.18
N PRO A 186 -1.70 3.22 -14.52
CA PRO A 186 -2.84 3.81 -15.21
C PRO A 186 -4.13 3.08 -14.81
N ALA A 187 -5.18 3.84 -14.53
CA ALA A 187 -6.47 3.28 -14.16
C ALA A 187 -7.59 3.82 -15.04
N THR A 188 -8.59 2.99 -15.29
CA THR A 188 -9.81 3.37 -16.01
C THR A 188 -11.04 2.73 -15.38
N GLY A 189 -12.22 3.25 -15.66
CA GLY A 189 -13.49 2.62 -15.26
C GLY A 189 -14.42 3.60 -14.57
N THR A 190 -15.34 3.07 -13.78
CA THR A 190 -16.42 3.87 -13.19
C THR A 190 -16.68 3.51 -11.74
N VAL A 191 -17.13 4.50 -10.98
CA VAL A 191 -17.70 4.34 -9.65
C VAL A 191 -19.06 5.01 -9.65
N SER A 192 -20.12 4.25 -9.44
CA SER A 192 -21.50 4.74 -9.33
C SER A 192 -21.96 4.72 -7.87
N ILE A 193 -22.47 5.85 -7.39
CA ILE A 193 -23.03 6.03 -6.05
C ILE A 193 -24.45 6.57 -6.19
N GLY A 194 -25.44 5.72 -5.97
CA GLY A 194 -26.83 5.98 -6.34
C GLY A 194 -26.95 6.25 -7.85
N ASP A 195 -27.55 7.38 -8.21
CA ASP A 195 -27.75 7.79 -9.61
C ASP A 195 -26.55 8.53 -10.21
N GLN A 196 -25.49 8.79 -9.44
CA GLN A 196 -24.31 9.52 -9.90
C GLN A 196 -23.19 8.55 -10.28
N THR A 197 -22.56 8.81 -11.43
CA THR A 197 -21.40 8.05 -11.92
C THR A 197 -20.18 8.95 -12.05
N PHE A 198 -19.06 8.45 -11.55
CA PHE A 198 -17.76 9.09 -11.60
C PHE A 198 -16.84 8.29 -12.52
N ASP A 199 -16.39 8.92 -13.60
CA ASP A 199 -15.49 8.30 -14.57
C ASP A 199 -14.03 8.49 -14.18
N PHE A 200 -13.28 7.40 -14.22
CA PHE A 200 -11.82 7.41 -14.18
C PHE A 200 -11.33 7.28 -15.63
N ALA A 201 -11.02 8.42 -16.24
CA ALA A 201 -10.70 8.46 -17.67
C ALA A 201 -9.23 8.10 -17.94
N PRO A 202 -8.93 7.43 -19.07
CA PRO A 202 -7.56 7.12 -19.48
C PRO A 202 -6.66 8.36 -19.46
N GLY A 203 -5.46 8.21 -18.89
CA GLY A 203 -4.45 9.28 -18.82
C GLY A 203 -4.67 10.33 -17.73
N SER A 204 -5.81 10.30 -17.02
CA SER A 204 -6.13 11.23 -15.93
C SER A 204 -6.25 10.56 -14.55
N ALA A 205 -6.30 9.23 -14.52
CA ALA A 205 -6.47 8.45 -13.31
C ALA A 205 -5.31 7.50 -13.05
N PHE A 206 -4.88 7.45 -11.78
CA PHE A 206 -3.81 6.59 -11.31
C PHE A 206 -4.29 5.73 -10.16
N ALA A 207 -3.89 4.46 -10.19
CA ALA A 207 -4.03 3.54 -9.09
C ALA A 207 -2.74 3.41 -8.30
N CYS A 208 -2.88 3.17 -7.00
CA CYS A 208 -1.83 2.63 -6.16
C CYS A 208 -2.28 1.41 -5.37
N LEU A 209 -1.38 0.44 -5.24
CA LEU A 209 -1.51 -0.74 -4.39
C LEU A 209 -0.63 -0.55 -3.15
N ASP A 210 -1.24 -0.73 -1.98
CA ASP A 210 -0.56 -1.03 -0.74
C ASP A 210 -0.92 -2.47 -0.34
N TYR A 211 0.00 -3.37 -0.63
CA TYR A 211 -0.07 -4.77 -0.22
C TYR A 211 0.74 -4.95 1.05
N GLY A 212 0.21 -5.69 2.02
CA GLY A 212 0.97 -6.05 3.20
C GLY A 212 0.71 -7.46 3.72
N ARG A 213 1.78 -8.12 4.13
CA ARG A 213 1.76 -9.44 4.77
C ARG A 213 2.82 -9.47 5.85
N GLY A 214 2.43 -9.62 7.11
CA GLY A 214 3.41 -9.68 8.18
C GLY A 214 2.88 -10.03 9.56
N ILE A 215 3.82 -10.09 10.50
CA ILE A 215 3.59 -10.22 11.93
C ILE A 215 4.07 -8.92 12.57
N TRP A 216 3.13 -8.00 12.78
CA TRP A 216 3.45 -6.65 13.20
C TRP A 216 3.75 -6.57 14.70
N ARG A 217 4.50 -5.53 15.08
CA ARG A 217 4.58 -5.08 16.48
C ARG A 217 3.17 -4.76 16.99
N TYR A 218 2.97 -4.90 18.31
CA TYR A 218 1.65 -4.67 18.92
C TYR A 218 1.21 -3.21 18.82
N SER A 219 2.13 -2.29 19.09
CA SER A 219 1.96 -0.86 18.88
C SER A 219 2.93 -0.40 17.79
N THR A 220 2.44 0.42 16.88
CA THR A 220 3.22 0.99 15.79
C THR A 220 2.64 2.35 15.44
N SER A 221 3.52 3.35 15.38
CA SER A 221 3.22 4.64 14.77
C SER A 221 3.70 4.61 13.33
N TRP A 222 2.98 5.31 12.45
CA TRP A 222 3.32 5.40 11.05
C TRP A 222 2.90 6.74 10.46
N ASN A 223 3.70 7.26 9.52
CA ASN A 223 3.27 8.26 8.55
C ASN A 223 3.55 7.71 7.16
N TRP A 224 2.56 7.70 6.28
CA TRP A 224 2.70 7.20 4.93
C TRP A 224 2.20 8.25 3.94
N ALA A 225 2.92 8.38 2.83
CA ALA A 225 2.52 9.17 1.68
C ALA A 225 2.74 8.36 0.42
N SER A 226 1.75 8.41 -0.47
CA SER A 226 1.83 7.91 -1.83
C SER A 226 1.36 8.99 -2.78
N PHE A 227 2.05 9.16 -3.89
CA PHE A 227 1.66 10.08 -4.94
C PHE A 227 1.90 9.42 -6.30
N SER A 228 1.05 9.78 -7.26
CA SER A 228 1.14 9.42 -8.67
C SER A 228 0.59 10.56 -9.49
N GLY A 229 1.27 10.92 -10.57
CA GLY A 229 0.84 11.97 -11.46
C GLY A 229 1.71 12.07 -12.69
N THR A 230 1.41 13.05 -13.54
CA THR A 230 2.20 13.36 -14.73
C THR A 230 2.75 14.77 -14.63
N GLN A 231 4.03 14.94 -14.94
CA GLN A 231 4.65 16.26 -15.08
C GLN A 231 5.54 16.28 -16.31
N ASN A 232 5.37 17.29 -17.17
CA ASN A 232 6.13 17.44 -18.42
C ASN A 232 6.12 16.17 -19.30
N GLY A 233 4.99 15.46 -19.36
CA GLY A 233 4.82 14.23 -20.13
C GLY A 233 5.45 12.98 -19.51
N ARG A 234 5.99 13.07 -18.29
CA ARG A 234 6.60 11.95 -17.58
C ARG A 234 5.72 11.53 -16.41
N SER A 235 5.61 10.23 -16.19
CA SER A 235 4.93 9.70 -15.01
C SER A 235 5.85 9.84 -13.80
N ILE A 236 5.35 10.41 -12.71
CA ILE A 236 6.11 10.62 -11.47
C ILE A 236 5.26 10.13 -10.30
N GLY A 237 5.88 9.38 -9.41
CA GLY A 237 5.28 8.95 -8.16
C GLY A 237 6.30 8.80 -7.07
N LEU A 238 5.80 8.67 -5.85
CA LEU A 238 6.61 8.32 -4.69
C LEU A 238 5.83 7.40 -3.77
N ASN A 239 6.57 6.66 -2.97
CA ASN A 239 6.09 6.04 -1.75
C ASN A 239 7.06 6.43 -0.65
N LEU A 240 6.54 7.02 0.42
CA LEU A 240 7.32 7.39 1.61
C LEU A 240 6.64 6.83 2.85
N GLY A 241 7.40 6.12 3.66
CA GLY A 241 7.08 5.68 5.00
C GLY A 241 8.07 6.24 6.00
N GLY A 242 7.57 6.63 7.17
CA GLY A 242 8.39 7.06 8.28
C GLY A 242 7.88 6.53 9.61
N THR A 243 8.79 6.42 10.57
CA THR A 243 8.59 6.00 11.98
C THR A 243 8.56 4.49 12.26
N TRP A 244 7.93 3.64 11.44
CA TRP A 244 7.90 2.19 11.71
C TRP A 244 9.11 1.43 11.18
N THR A 245 9.75 1.96 10.13
CA THR A 245 10.94 1.38 9.49
C THR A 245 12.24 1.91 10.07
N ASP A 246 12.18 3.03 10.81
CA ASP A 246 13.34 3.77 11.29
C ASP A 246 14.29 2.87 12.09
N GLY A 247 15.57 2.91 11.72
CA GLY A 247 16.62 2.13 12.38
C GLY A 247 16.62 0.62 12.07
N THR A 248 15.75 0.12 11.19
CA THR A 248 15.79 -1.28 10.73
C THR A 248 16.84 -1.54 9.65
N GLY A 249 17.39 -0.48 9.05
CA GLY A 249 18.31 -0.57 7.92
C GLY A 249 17.62 -0.77 6.57
N LEU A 250 16.29 -0.89 6.54
CA LEU A 250 15.47 -0.95 5.34
C LEU A 250 14.33 0.07 5.42
N THR A 251 13.91 0.61 4.28
CA THR A 251 12.80 1.58 4.23
C THR A 251 11.80 1.25 3.13
N GLU A 252 10.56 1.69 3.34
CA GLU A 252 9.51 1.67 2.31
C GLU A 252 9.58 2.93 1.42
N ASN A 253 10.77 3.52 1.22
CA ASN A 253 10.93 4.80 0.53
C ASN A 253 11.46 4.62 -0.90
N ALA A 254 10.74 5.15 -1.89
CA ALA A 254 11.18 5.18 -3.29
C ALA A 254 10.49 6.28 -4.10
N ILE A 255 11.13 6.68 -5.19
CA ILE A 255 10.55 7.51 -6.26
C ILE A 255 10.37 6.62 -7.49
N CYS A 256 9.24 6.75 -8.17
CA CYS A 256 8.97 6.12 -9.46
C CYS A 256 8.97 7.20 -10.54
N VAL A 257 9.78 7.03 -11.59
CA VAL A 257 9.74 7.90 -12.77
C VAL A 257 9.64 7.05 -14.02
N ASP A 258 8.61 7.26 -14.83
CA ASP A 258 8.33 6.49 -16.06
C ASP A 258 8.38 4.96 -15.83
N GLY A 259 7.82 4.52 -14.69
CA GLY A 259 7.78 3.11 -14.29
C GLY A 259 9.12 2.56 -13.77
N ARG A 260 10.12 3.41 -13.49
CA ARG A 260 11.42 2.99 -12.93
C ARG A 260 11.59 3.44 -11.50
N ILE A 261 11.95 2.49 -10.63
CA ILE A 261 12.10 2.74 -9.19
C ILE A 261 13.51 3.23 -8.88
N SER A 262 13.59 4.36 -8.19
CA SER A 262 14.77 4.84 -7.50
C SER A 262 14.56 4.68 -6.01
N LYS A 263 15.22 3.67 -5.41
CA LYS A 263 15.16 3.44 -3.97
C LYS A 263 15.75 4.64 -3.21
N LEU A 264 15.06 5.05 -2.15
CA LEU A 264 15.54 6.04 -1.20
C LEU A 264 15.99 5.29 0.05
N SER A 265 17.28 4.99 0.13
CA SER A 265 17.86 4.21 1.23
C SER A 265 18.18 5.07 2.44
N GLU A 266 17.18 5.80 2.94
CA GLU A 266 17.25 6.58 4.16
C GLU A 266 15.86 6.85 4.71
N ASP A 267 15.78 7.22 5.98
CA ASP A 267 14.52 7.53 6.64
C ASP A 267 13.89 8.79 6.02
N ALA A 268 12.55 8.82 5.97
CA ALA A 268 11.78 9.99 5.55
C ALA A 268 11.21 10.72 6.78
N ARG A 269 11.33 12.05 6.80
CA ARG A 269 10.80 12.92 7.83
C ARG A 269 9.51 13.57 7.37
N PHE A 270 8.47 13.40 8.18
CA PHE A 270 7.19 14.06 8.02
C PHE A 270 7.11 15.19 9.05
N VAL A 271 7.09 16.42 8.58
CA VAL A 271 6.95 17.63 9.42
C VAL A 271 5.57 18.20 9.19
N TYR A 272 4.74 18.17 10.22
CA TYR A 272 3.35 18.64 10.19
C TYR A 272 2.92 19.18 11.55
N ASP A 273 1.87 20.00 11.56
CA ASP A 273 1.26 20.53 12.77
C ASP A 273 0.27 19.51 13.34
N ARG A 274 0.58 18.93 14.51
CA ARG A 274 -0.29 17.96 15.18
C ARG A 274 -1.57 18.56 15.75
N SER A 275 -1.66 19.89 15.84
CA SER A 275 -2.88 20.60 16.25
C SER A 275 -3.78 20.94 15.05
N ASP A 276 -3.26 20.88 13.83
CA ASP A 276 -3.98 21.19 12.60
C ASP A 276 -3.39 20.43 11.41
N PHE A 277 -3.95 19.24 11.14
CA PHE A 277 -3.47 18.37 10.07
C PHE A 277 -3.69 18.91 8.65
N MET A 278 -4.52 19.95 8.49
CA MET A 278 -4.81 20.55 7.18
C MET A 278 -3.79 21.61 6.76
N LYS A 279 -2.91 22.05 7.67
CA LYS A 279 -1.76 22.90 7.30
C LYS A 279 -0.79 22.13 6.41
N PRO A 280 -0.01 22.83 5.55
CA PRO A 280 0.98 22.17 4.69
C PRO A 280 1.94 21.25 5.44
N TRP A 281 2.14 20.06 4.87
CA TRP A 281 3.13 19.09 5.34
C TRP A 281 4.44 19.31 4.58
N ALA A 282 5.57 19.21 5.26
CA ALA A 282 6.87 19.12 4.62
C ALA A 282 7.43 17.70 4.74
N LEU A 283 7.76 17.11 3.60
CA LEU A 283 8.39 15.79 3.49
C LEU A 283 9.86 16.01 3.16
N LYS A 284 10.76 15.35 3.89
CA LYS A 284 12.21 15.47 3.68
C LYS A 284 12.89 14.13 3.79
N THR A 285 13.98 13.91 3.05
CA THR A 285 14.89 12.83 3.42
C THR A 285 15.72 13.20 4.65
N GLN A 286 16.13 12.20 5.42
CA GLN A 286 16.87 12.39 6.68
C GLN A 286 18.26 13.02 6.47
N THR A 287 18.90 12.77 5.31
CA THR A 287 20.31 13.12 5.08
C THR A 287 20.58 13.83 3.77
N SER A 288 19.90 13.48 2.68
CA SER A 288 20.35 13.82 1.32
C SER A 288 19.61 14.95 0.60
N GLU A 289 18.57 15.54 1.20
CA GLU A 289 17.65 16.52 0.56
C GLU A 289 17.15 16.07 -0.83
N ARG A 290 17.07 14.74 -1.08
CA ARG A 290 16.56 14.16 -2.33
C ARG A 290 15.03 14.28 -2.45
N VAL A 291 14.36 14.54 -1.33
CA VAL A 291 12.95 14.87 -1.18
C VAL A 291 12.89 16.06 -0.24
#